data_AF-A0A2R6EPD7-F1
#
_entry.id   AF-A0A2R6EPD7-F1
#
_cell.length_a   1.000
_cell.length_b   1.000
_cell.length_c   1.000
_cell.angle_alpha   90.00
_cell.angle_beta   90.00
_cell.angle_gamma   90.00
#
_symmetry.space_group_name_H-M   'P 1'
#
loop_
_entity.id
_entity.type
_entity.pdbx_description
1 polymer ?
#
loop_
_entity_poly.entity_id
_entity_poly.type
_entity_poly.pdbx_seq_one_letter_code
_entity_poly.pdbx_strand_id
1 'polypeptide(L)'
;MQRDSHGTSAELTTDQRRRLRANGTAVAARTRELLSDGFVVGTELVEGHDGVRATVAVRPPAGTVVSAGFALSEVDEGDADDIARQIAAGAALEAMSAPTRHQPAGG
;
A
#
# COMPACT_ATOMS: atom_id res chain seq x y z
N MET A 1 -36.35 10.51 19.01
CA MET A 1 -35.40 10.97 17.97
C MET A 1 -34.01 10.54 18.41
N GLN A 2 -33.60 9.30 18.12
CA GLN A 2 -32.22 8.83 18.36
C GLN A 2 -31.41 9.12 17.10
N ARG A 3 -30.46 10.04 17.22
CA ARG A 3 -29.37 10.29 16.27
C ARG A 3 -28.10 10.40 17.10
N ASP A 4 -27.66 9.27 17.63
CA ASP A 4 -26.37 9.10 18.28
C ASP A 4 -25.45 8.48 17.22
N SER A 5 -24.52 9.30 16.76
CA SER A 5 -23.69 9.14 15.58
C SER A 5 -22.84 7.86 15.58
N HIS A 6 -23.02 7.07 14.54
CA HIS A 6 -22.33 5.82 14.23
C HIS A 6 -20.87 6.02 13.75
N GLY A 7 -19.99 6.60 14.56
CA GLY A 7 -18.63 6.88 14.12
C GLY A 7 -17.67 7.17 15.26
N THR A 8 -17.43 6.19 16.14
CA THR A 8 -16.23 6.27 16.99
C THR A 8 -15.05 5.85 16.12
N SER A 9 -14.19 6.81 15.82
CA SER A 9 -12.92 6.61 15.16
C SER A 9 -12.20 5.42 15.81
N ALA A 10 -11.87 4.42 15.00
CA ALA A 10 -11.18 3.22 15.45
C ALA A 10 -9.74 3.57 15.84
N GLU A 11 -9.56 4.11 17.06
CA GLU A 11 -8.26 4.20 17.71
C GLU A 11 -7.74 2.77 17.89
N LEU A 12 -6.90 2.33 16.96
CA LEU A 12 -6.20 1.06 17.12
C LEU A 12 -5.32 1.14 18.38
N THR A 13 -5.43 0.13 19.22
CA THR A 13 -4.53 -0.04 20.36
C THR A 13 -3.08 -0.15 19.88
N THR A 14 -2.12 0.14 20.76
CA THR A 14 -0.68 0.03 20.44
C THR A 14 -0.30 -1.34 19.86
N ASP A 15 -0.93 -2.43 20.34
CA ASP A 15 -0.70 -3.78 19.80
C ASP A 15 -1.25 -3.92 18.38
N GLN A 16 -2.47 -3.44 18.13
CA GLN A 16 -3.08 -3.44 16.80
C GLN A 16 -2.29 -2.59 15.80
N ARG A 17 -1.79 -1.42 16.19
CA ARG A 17 -0.91 -0.59 15.35
C ARG A 17 0.41 -1.32 15.05
N ARG A 18 0.96 -2.04 16.02
CA ARG A 18 2.17 -2.86 15.83
C ARG A 18 1.92 -4.00 14.85
N ARG A 19 0.80 -4.72 14.99
CA ARG A 19 0.40 -5.79 14.05
C ARG A 19 0.17 -5.25 12.65
N LEU A 20 -0.57 -4.16 12.51
CA LEU A 20 -0.82 -3.51 11.22
C LEU A 20 0.48 -3.08 10.53
N ARG A 21 1.43 -2.53 11.31
CA ARG A 21 2.77 -2.19 10.79
C ARG A 21 3.56 -3.42 10.38
N ALA A 22 3.52 -4.48 11.17
CA ALA A 22 4.19 -5.74 10.85
C ALA A 22 3.61 -6.36 9.57
N ASN A 23 2.29 -6.37 9.43
CA ASN A 23 1.57 -6.84 8.23
C ASN A 23 1.93 -5.97 7.02
N GLY A 24 1.91 -4.64 7.17
CA GLY A 24 2.37 -3.73 6.12
C GLY A 24 3.80 -4.03 5.65
N THR A 25 4.71 -4.24 6.60
CA THR A 25 6.11 -4.58 6.32
C THR A 25 6.24 -5.95 5.64
N ALA A 26 5.46 -6.94 6.07
CA ALA A 26 5.42 -8.27 5.46
C ALA A 26 4.91 -8.21 4.02
N VAL A 27 3.80 -7.51 3.77
CA VAL A 27 3.25 -7.27 2.43
C VAL A 27 4.31 -6.60 1.55
N ALA A 28 4.94 -5.54 2.03
CA ALA A 28 5.98 -4.84 1.27
C ALA A 28 7.19 -5.72 0.94
N ALA A 29 7.63 -6.54 1.89
CA ALA A 29 8.72 -7.50 1.67
C ALA A 29 8.32 -8.53 0.61
N ARG A 30 7.12 -9.12 0.71
CA ARG A 30 6.60 -10.08 -0.27
C ARG A 30 6.43 -9.47 -1.66
N THR A 31 5.88 -8.26 -1.75
CA THR A 31 5.77 -7.52 -3.01
C THR A 31 7.14 -7.29 -3.64
N ARG A 32 8.16 -6.94 -2.84
CA ARG A 32 9.53 -6.78 -3.33
C ARG A 32 10.12 -8.10 -3.81
N GLU A 33 9.89 -9.22 -3.10
CA GLU A 33 10.36 -10.55 -3.51
C GLU A 33 9.76 -11.01 -4.84
N LEU A 34 8.53 -10.58 -5.15
CA LEU A 34 7.85 -10.88 -6.41
C LEU A 34 8.35 -10.03 -7.60
N LEU A 35 9.04 -8.91 -7.32
CA LEU A 35 9.50 -7.94 -8.32
C LEU A 35 11.03 -8.04 -8.51
N SER A 36 11.51 -7.58 -9.68
CA SER A 36 12.96 -7.51 -9.94
C SER A 36 13.66 -6.43 -9.13
N ASP A 37 15.00 -6.54 -9.04
CA ASP A 37 15.85 -5.51 -8.44
C ASP A 37 15.63 -4.15 -9.15
N GLY A 38 15.42 -3.10 -8.36
CA GLY A 38 15.12 -1.73 -8.84
C GLY A 38 13.74 -1.19 -8.46
N PHE A 39 12.81 -2.04 -8.00
CA PHE A 39 11.55 -1.59 -7.41
C PHE A 39 11.76 -1.22 -5.93
N VAL A 40 11.40 0.01 -5.57
CA VAL A 40 11.49 0.49 -4.19
C VAL A 40 10.13 0.35 -3.54
N VAL A 41 10.02 -0.46 -2.50
CA VAL A 41 8.77 -0.65 -1.74
C VAL A 41 8.91 -0.01 -0.36
N GLY A 42 7.90 0.76 0.03
CA GLY A 42 7.80 1.44 1.32
C GLY A 42 6.45 1.22 1.98
N THR A 43 6.40 1.40 3.30
CA THR A 43 5.19 1.23 4.10
C THR A 43 5.02 2.39 5.04
N GLU A 44 3.82 2.95 5.10
CA GLU A 44 3.48 4.06 5.98
C GLU A 44 2.16 3.77 6.70
N LEU A 45 2.07 4.10 7.99
CA LEU A 45 0.78 4.08 8.69
C LEU A 45 0.16 5.45 8.59
N VAL A 46 -1.07 5.49 8.09
CA VAL A 46 -1.85 6.71 7.94
C VAL A 46 -3.02 6.65 8.91
N GLU A 47 -3.16 7.71 9.71
CA GLU A 47 -4.30 7.90 10.60
C GLU A 47 -5.34 8.74 9.85
N GLY A 48 -6.50 8.15 9.55
CA GLY A 48 -7.59 8.81 8.85
C GLY A 48 -8.87 8.89 9.70
N HIS A 49 -9.89 9.55 9.13
CA HIS A 49 -11.23 9.60 9.73
C HIS A 49 -11.84 8.20 9.94
N ASP A 50 -11.48 7.26 9.08
CA ASP A 50 -11.88 5.86 9.10
C ASP A 50 -11.03 4.96 10.03
N GLY A 51 -10.10 5.54 10.79
CA GLY A 51 -9.16 4.83 11.66
C GLY A 51 -7.75 4.69 11.07
N VAL A 52 -6.92 3.90 11.75
CA VAL A 52 -5.51 3.70 11.38
C VAL A 52 -5.40 2.62 10.30
N ARG A 53 -4.76 2.94 9.18
CA ARG A 53 -4.56 2.04 8.04
C ARG A 53 -3.08 1.98 7.65
N ALA A 54 -2.62 0.82 7.16
CA ALA A 54 -1.31 0.70 6.55
C ALA A 54 -1.42 1.00 5.06
N THR A 55 -0.46 1.77 4.55
CA THR A 55 -0.33 2.07 3.13
C THR A 55 1.00 1.53 2.65
N VAL A 56 0.96 0.70 1.61
CA VAL A 56 2.14 0.16 0.94
C VAL A 56 2.30 0.92 -0.38
N ALA A 57 3.46 1.54 -0.56
CA ALA A 57 3.81 2.28 -1.76
C ALA A 57 4.94 1.56 -2.50
N VAL A 58 4.73 1.24 -3.76
CA VAL A 58 5.74 0.70 -4.67
C VAL A 58 6.10 1.77 -5.69
N ARG A 59 7.38 2.08 -5.77
CA ARG A 59 7.97 2.94 -6.79
C ARG A 59 8.70 2.07 -7.81
N PRO A 60 8.16 1.92 -9.03
CA PRO A 60 8.88 1.34 -10.15
C PRO A 60 10.07 2.24 -10.57
N PRO A 61 11.13 1.66 -11.17
CA PRO A 61 12.24 2.44 -11.72
C PRO A 61 11.84 3.29 -12.94
N ALA A 62 10.82 2.86 -13.68
CA ALA A 62 10.18 3.61 -14.75
C ALA A 62 8.68 3.67 -14.47
N GLY A 63 8.10 4.85 -14.31
CA GLY A 63 6.65 5.01 -14.09
C GLY A 63 6.28 5.81 -12.84
N THR A 64 5.02 5.67 -12.42
CA THR A 64 4.44 6.37 -11.27
C THR A 64 4.41 5.45 -10.05
N VAL A 65 4.44 6.04 -8.85
CA VAL A 65 4.31 5.29 -7.60
C VAL A 65 2.90 4.71 -7.49
N VAL A 66 2.80 3.40 -7.30
CA VAL A 66 1.56 2.69 -7.02
C VAL A 66 1.43 2.53 -5.51
N SER A 67 0.32 2.97 -4.94
CA SER A 67 0.07 2.84 -3.49
C SER A 67 -1.24 2.13 -3.23
N ALA A 68 -1.26 1.23 -2.26
CA ALA A 68 -2.46 0.55 -1.79
C ALA A 68 -2.56 0.66 -0.27
N GLY A 69 -3.74 1.06 0.22
CA GLY A 69 -4.04 1.15 1.64
C GLY A 69 -4.96 0.03 2.09
N PHE A 70 -4.74 -0.50 3.29
CA PHE A 70 -5.57 -1.53 3.92
C PHE A 70 -5.63 -1.33 5.44
N ALA A 71 -6.79 -1.61 6.02
CA ALA A 71 -7.00 -1.63 7.46
C ALA A 71 -6.60 -2.98 8.07
N LEU A 72 -6.43 -3.02 9.40
CA LEU A 72 -6.10 -4.26 10.11
C LEU A 72 -7.16 -5.36 9.92
N SER A 73 -8.43 -4.98 9.76
CA SER A 73 -9.53 -5.90 9.47
C SER A 73 -9.50 -6.50 8.05
N GLU A 74 -8.72 -5.90 7.15
CA GLU A 74 -8.58 -6.32 5.74
C GLU A 74 -7.31 -7.14 5.49
N VAL A 75 -6.39 -7.21 6.47
CA VAL A 75 -5.11 -7.91 6.32
C VAL A 75 -4.91 -8.94 7.43
N ASP A 76 -5.30 -10.18 7.14
CA ASP A 76 -4.94 -11.35 7.94
C ASP A 76 -3.67 -12.03 7.39
N GLU A 77 -3.13 -13.02 8.11
CA GLU A 77 -1.86 -13.69 7.76
C GLU A 77 -1.91 -14.40 6.39
N GLY A 78 -3.10 -14.67 5.85
CA GLY A 78 -3.31 -15.19 4.49
C GLY A 78 -3.49 -14.12 3.40
N ASP A 79 -4.14 -13.00 3.71
CA ASP A 79 -4.46 -11.93 2.74
C ASP A 79 -3.23 -11.09 2.37
N ALA A 80 -2.20 -11.09 3.22
CA ALA A 80 -0.97 -10.36 2.95
C ALA A 80 -0.29 -10.76 1.62
N ASP A 81 -0.31 -12.05 1.26
CA ASP A 81 0.26 -12.52 -0.02
C ASP A 81 -0.58 -12.07 -1.22
N ASP A 82 -1.90 -12.12 -1.09
CA ASP A 82 -2.83 -11.71 -2.15
C ASP A 82 -2.72 -10.21 -2.43
N ILE A 83 -2.74 -9.40 -1.37
CA ILE A 83 -2.51 -7.95 -1.44
C ILE A 83 -1.13 -7.69 -2.06
N ALA A 84 -0.09 -8.41 -1.63
CA ALA A 84 1.25 -8.24 -2.16
C ALA A 84 1.32 -8.50 -3.68
N ARG A 85 0.63 -9.54 -4.16
CA ARG A 85 0.51 -9.85 -5.60
C ARG A 85 -0.29 -8.82 -6.36
N GLN A 86 -1.40 -8.34 -5.80
CA GLN A 86 -2.21 -7.29 -6.45
C GLN A 86 -1.38 -6.01 -6.65
N ILE A 87 -0.63 -5.60 -5.62
CA ILE A 87 0.25 -4.43 -5.68
C ILE A 87 1.40 -4.70 -6.68
N ALA A 88 2.03 -5.88 -6.64
CA ALA A 88 3.10 -6.24 -7.56
C ALA A 88 2.63 -6.21 -9.03
N ALA A 89 1.45 -6.77 -9.31
CA ALA A 89 0.84 -6.75 -10.63
C ALA A 89 0.59 -5.32 -11.11
N GLY A 90 0.03 -4.45 -10.25
CA GLY A 90 -0.18 -3.03 -10.57
C GLY A 90 1.14 -2.30 -10.86
N ALA A 91 2.16 -2.50 -10.01
CA ALA A 91 3.47 -1.88 -10.21
C ALA A 91 4.18 -2.37 -11.48
N ALA A 92 4.06 -3.66 -11.82
CA ALA A 92 4.60 -4.21 -13.05
C ALA A 92 3.89 -3.65 -14.29
N LEU A 93 2.54 -3.53 -14.26
CA LEU A 93 1.76 -2.90 -15.32
C LEU A 93 2.15 -1.43 -15.53
N GLU A 94 2.35 -0.67 -14.45
CA GLU A 94 2.83 0.71 -14.52
C GLU A 94 4.24 0.79 -15.12
N ALA A 95 5.14 -0.13 -14.76
CA ALA A 95 6.49 -0.17 -15.31
C ALA A 95 6.51 -0.44 -16.82
N MET A 96 5.59 -1.28 -17.31
CA MET A 96 5.43 -1.59 -18.73
C MET A 96 4.71 -0.47 -19.50
N SER A 97 3.71 0.15 -18.88
CA SER A 97 2.87 1.18 -19.51
C SER A 97 3.42 2.58 -19.37
N ALA A 98 4.44 2.78 -18.51
CA ALA A 98 5.12 4.05 -18.32
C ALA A 98 5.55 4.55 -19.70
N PRO A 99 4.94 5.64 -20.22
CA PRO A 99 5.39 6.20 -21.46
C PRO A 99 6.85 6.55 -21.21
N THR A 100 7.77 5.96 -22.00
CA THR A 100 9.13 6.48 -22.07
C THR A 100 8.95 7.97 -22.22
N ARG A 101 9.38 8.74 -21.23
CA ARG A 101 9.16 10.18 -21.24
C ARG A 101 10.08 10.70 -22.32
N HIS A 102 9.61 10.59 -23.56
CA HIS A 102 10.18 11.20 -24.74
C HIS A 102 10.08 12.69 -24.43
N GLN A 103 11.19 13.26 -23.96
CA GLN A 103 11.33 14.69 -23.80
C GLN A 103 10.93 15.32 -25.14
N PRO A 104 9.89 16.17 -25.21
CA PRO A 104 9.83 17.11 -26.30
C PRO A 104 10.89 18.17 -25.98
N ALA A 105 12.10 17.92 -26.46
CA ALA A 105 13.10 18.96 -26.62
C ALA A 105 12.66 19.85 -27.78
N GLY A 106 12.42 21.13 -27.48
CA GLY A 106 12.48 22.22 -28.45
C GLY A 106 11.22 22.48 -29.28
N GLY A 107 10.91 23.76 -29.42
CA GLY A 107 9.92 24.31 -30.34
C GLY A 107 9.36 25.63 -29.85
#